data_AF-A0A6A8LTR5-F1
#
_entry.id   AF-A0A6A8LTR5-F1
#
_cell.length_a   1.000
_cell.length_b   1.000
_cell.length_c   1.000
_cell.angle_alpha   90.00
_cell.angle_beta   90.00
_cell.angle_gamma   90.00
#
_symmetry.space_group_name_H-M   'P 1'
#
loop_
_entity.id
_entity.type
_entity.pdbx_description
1 polymer ?
#
loop_
_entity_poly.entity_id
_entity_poly.type
_entity_poly.pdbx_seq_one_letter_code
_entity_poly.pdbx_strand_id
1 'polypeptide(L)'
;ELGTKVESDDSISVDGKLLKKDEKKVYYLLYKPRGVISAAKDNKGREVVTDYLKDVPERLYPVGRLDYDTSGLLILTNDGDFANQMM
;
A
#
# COMPACT_ATOMS: atom_id res chain seq x y z
N GLU A 1 -9.29 -22.40 -9.15
CA GLU A 1 -8.50 -22.06 -10.35
C GLU A 1 -7.90 -20.67 -10.12
N LEU A 2 -6.69 -20.37 -10.60
CA LEU A 2 -6.12 -19.03 -10.47
C LEU A 2 -6.58 -18.16 -11.65
N GLY A 3 -6.99 -16.91 -11.39
CA GLY A 3 -7.40 -15.97 -12.44
C GLY A 3 -8.88 -16.03 -12.83
N THR A 4 -9.75 -16.64 -12.02
CA THR A 4 -11.20 -16.55 -12.19
C THR A 4 -11.66 -15.09 -12.15
N LYS A 5 -12.41 -14.66 -13.17
CA LYS A 5 -13.02 -13.32 -13.21
C LYS A 5 -14.28 -13.31 -12.38
N VAL A 6 -14.57 -12.17 -11.76
CA VAL A 6 -15.72 -11.95 -10.87
C VAL A 6 -16.45 -10.69 -11.30
N GLU A 7 -17.77 -10.69 -11.13
CA GLU A 7 -18.65 -9.59 -11.48
C GLU A 7 -19.02 -8.73 -10.25
N SER A 8 -19.66 -7.59 -10.50
CA SER A 8 -20.02 -6.63 -9.46
C SER A 8 -21.08 -7.13 -8.46
N ASP A 9 -21.80 -8.20 -8.77
CA ASP A 9 -22.81 -8.85 -7.94
C ASP A 9 -22.30 -10.11 -7.22
N ASP A 10 -21.10 -10.59 -7.55
CA ASP A 10 -20.51 -11.75 -6.89
C ASP A 10 -20.16 -11.47 -5.41
N SER A 11 -20.45 -12.45 -4.56
CA SER A 11 -20.05 -12.50 -3.16
C SER A 11 -18.78 -13.34 -3.00
N ILE A 12 -17.69 -12.71 -2.56
CA ILE A 12 -16.38 -13.36 -2.43
C ILE A 12 -16.05 -13.55 -0.95
N SER A 13 -15.71 -14.77 -0.56
CA SER A 13 -15.26 -15.08 0.80
C SER A 13 -13.90 -15.75 0.82
N VAL A 14 -13.05 -15.37 1.77
CA VAL A 14 -11.76 -16.02 2.06
C VAL A 14 -11.85 -16.63 3.45
N ASP A 15 -11.63 -17.94 3.57
CA ASP A 15 -11.73 -18.69 4.83
C ASP A 15 -13.03 -18.43 5.61
N GLY A 16 -14.15 -18.36 4.89
CA GLY A 16 -15.49 -18.09 5.45
C GLY A 16 -15.76 -16.62 5.81
N LYS A 17 -14.80 -15.71 5.59
CA LYS A 17 -14.99 -14.26 5.78
C LYS A 17 -15.36 -13.58 4.47
N LEU A 18 -16.54 -12.98 4.42
CA LEU A 18 -17.00 -12.20 3.27
C LEU A 18 -16.16 -10.93 3.10
N LEU A 19 -15.68 -10.68 1.89
CA LEU A 19 -14.94 -9.47 1.54
C LEU A 19 -15.93 -8.33 1.28
N LYS A 20 -15.62 -7.13 1.80
CA LYS A 20 -16.38 -5.90 1.52
C LYS A 20 -15.79 -5.21 0.29
N LYS A 21 -16.65 -4.67 -0.59
CA LYS A 21 -16.21 -3.96 -1.81
C LYS A 21 -15.74 -2.53 -1.53
N ASP A 22 -16.25 -1.90 -0.48
CA ASP A 22 -16.00 -0.49 -0.22
C ASP A 22 -14.86 -0.30 0.79
N GLU A 23 -13.63 -0.30 0.28
CA GLU A 23 -12.50 0.28 1.01
C GLU A 23 -12.41 1.77 0.70
N LYS A 24 -12.37 2.61 1.74
CA LYS A 24 -12.14 4.05 1.57
C LYS A 24 -10.75 4.26 0.97
N LYS A 25 -10.67 4.92 -0.18
CA LYS A 25 -9.40 5.30 -0.80
C LYS A 25 -8.73 6.42 0.01
N VAL A 26 -7.45 6.25 0.31
CA VAL A 26 -6.65 7.20 1.11
C VAL A 26 -5.31 7.50 0.42
N TYR A 27 -4.83 8.73 0.59
CA TYR A 27 -3.61 9.22 -0.04
C TYR A 27 -2.84 10.07 0.97
N TYR A 28 -1.59 9.72 1.19
CA TYR A 28 -0.70 10.40 2.14
C TYR A 28 0.56 10.87 1.43
N LEU A 29 1.07 12.02 1.87
CA LEU A 29 2.37 12.53 1.48
C LEU A 29 3.32 12.36 2.66
N LEU A 30 4.39 11.59 2.43
CA LEU A 30 5.47 11.40 3.36
C LEU A 30 6.71 12.09 2.82
N TYR A 31 7.32 12.96 3.62
CA TYR A 31 8.70 13.37 3.37
C TYR A 31 9.62 12.30 3.96
N LYS A 32 10.01 11.34 3.12
CA LYS A 32 10.81 10.18 3.52
C LYS A 32 12.21 10.65 3.95
N PRO A 33 12.69 10.30 5.16
CA PRO A 33 14.06 10.58 5.56
C PRO A 33 15.05 9.58 4.93
N ARG A 34 16.34 9.89 5.05
CA ARG A 34 17.41 8.94 4.70
C ARG A 34 17.42 7.78 5.69
N GLY A 35 17.88 6.61 5.25
CA GLY A 35 17.97 5.42 6.09
C GLY A 35 16.67 4.61 6.20
N VAL A 36 15.66 4.93 5.40
CA VAL A 36 14.35 4.26 5.38
C VAL A 36 14.13 3.61 4.02
N ILE A 37 13.47 2.46 3.98
CA ILE A 37 13.16 1.74 2.73
C ILE A 37 11.77 2.12 2.21
N SER A 38 11.68 2.43 0.92
CA SER A 38 10.40 2.58 0.20
C SER A 38 9.70 1.23 -0.04
N ALA A 39 9.25 0.58 1.02
CA ALA A 39 8.48 -0.65 0.99
C ALA A 39 7.40 -0.65 2.07
N ALA A 40 6.45 -1.59 2.01
CA ALA A 40 5.45 -1.78 3.06
C ALA A 40 5.89 -2.76 4.17
N LYS A 41 6.91 -3.60 3.89
CA LYS A 41 7.49 -4.57 4.84
C LYS A 41 8.97 -4.78 4.52
N ASP A 42 9.76 -5.08 5.53
CA ASP A 42 11.15 -5.51 5.39
C ASP A 42 11.41 -6.81 6.15
N ASN A 43 12.27 -7.67 5.61
CA ASN A 43 12.62 -8.97 6.20
C ASN A 43 13.93 -8.93 7.01
N LYS A 44 14.61 -7.78 7.09
CA LYS A 44 15.92 -7.61 7.72
C LYS A 44 15.88 -6.61 8.90
N GLY A 45 14.69 -6.27 9.36
CA GLY A 45 14.49 -5.35 10.50
C GLY A 45 14.86 -3.90 10.23
N ARG A 46 14.94 -3.49 8.95
CA ARG A 46 15.18 -2.10 8.57
C ARG A 46 13.85 -1.33 8.57
N GLU A 47 13.93 -0.05 8.91
CA GLU A 47 12.76 0.82 8.94
C GLU A 47 12.20 1.02 7.52
N VAL A 48 10.88 0.97 7.40
CA VAL A 48 10.15 1.15 6.15
C VAL A 48 9.22 2.36 6.23
N VAL A 49 8.82 2.89 5.08
CA VAL A 49 7.97 4.09 5.00
C VAL A 49 6.62 3.93 5.70
N THR A 50 6.09 2.71 5.81
CA THR A 50 4.85 2.43 6.54
C THR A 50 5.01 2.49 8.06
N ASP A 51 6.23 2.41 8.60
CA ASP A 51 6.48 2.54 10.04
C ASP A 51 6.16 3.96 10.57
N TYR A 52 6.11 4.95 9.67
CA TYR A 52 5.76 6.34 9.97
C TYR A 52 4.25 6.59 9.98
N LEU A 53 3.42 5.59 9.64
CA LEU A 53 1.97 5.71 9.46
C LEU A 53 1.21 4.63 10.25
N LYS A 54 1.74 4.23 11.42
CA LYS A 54 1.18 3.14 12.25
C LYS A 54 -0.24 3.39 12.76
N ASP A 55 -0.65 4.65 12.86
CA ASP A 55 -1.99 5.04 13.32
C ASP A 55 -3.04 5.01 12.18
N VAL A 56 -2.62 4.71 10.95
CA VAL A 56 -3.52 4.57 9.79
C VAL A 56 -4.09 3.15 9.75
N PRO A 57 -5.42 2.97 9.81
CA PRO A 57 -6.03 1.64 9.82
C PRO A 57 -5.98 0.97 8.44
N GLU A 58 -5.92 1.74 7.36
CA GLU A 58 -5.84 1.20 6.01
C GLU A 58 -4.44 0.65 5.69
N ARG A 59 -4.39 -0.42 4.89
CA ARG A 59 -3.12 -0.96 4.40
C ARG A 59 -2.59 -0.08 3.27
N LEU A 60 -1.48 0.61 3.53
CA LEU A 60 -0.81 1.49 2.58
C LEU A 60 0.38 0.83 1.89
N TYR A 61 0.73 1.35 0.71
CA TYR A 61 1.96 1.07 0.00
C TYR A 61 2.49 2.34 -0.69
N PRO A 62 3.82 2.46 -0.86
CA PRO A 62 4.42 3.59 -1.55
C PRO A 62 4.11 3.56 -3.06
N VAL A 63 3.85 4.73 -3.62
CA VAL A 63 3.78 4.97 -5.07
C VAL A 63 5.17 5.34 -5.54
N GLY A 64 5.79 4.47 -6.32
CA GLY A 64 7.19 4.60 -6.73
C GLY A 64 8.17 4.32 -5.59
N ARG A 65 9.43 4.67 -5.80
CA ARG A 65 10.53 4.35 -4.88
C ARG A 65 11.52 5.49 -4.79
N LEU A 66 12.01 5.72 -3.57
CA LEU A 66 13.23 6.49 -3.32
C LEU A 66 14.27 5.52 -2.77
N ASP A 67 15.52 5.73 -3.16
CA ASP A 67 16.62 4.91 -2.66
C ASP A 67 16.82 5.11 -1.15
N TYR A 68 17.51 4.16 -0.53
CA TYR A 68 17.68 4.10 0.92
C TYR A 68 18.30 5.39 1.50
N ASP A 69 19.29 5.94 0.82
CA ASP A 69 20.01 7.16 1.16
C ASP A 69 19.39 8.44 0.58
N THR A 70 18.27 8.31 -0.15
CA THR A 70 17.53 9.44 -0.72
C THR A 70 16.44 9.91 0.23
N SER A 71 16.32 11.23 0.40
CA SER A 71 15.22 11.88 1.09
C SER A 71 14.35 12.66 0.12
N GLY A 72 13.06 12.74 0.37
CA GLY A 72 12.16 13.49 -0.50
C GLY A 72 10.70 13.11 -0.33
N LEU A 73 9.86 13.70 -1.17
CA LEU A 73 8.43 13.45 -1.17
C LEU A 73 8.13 12.06 -1.75
N LEU A 74 7.29 11.31 -1.06
CA LEU A 74 6.80 10.00 -1.48
C LEU A 74 5.30 9.92 -1.16
N ILE A 75 4.52 9.44 -2.13
CA ILE A 75 3.09 9.21 -1.94
C ILE A 75 2.90 7.80 -1.37
N LEU A 76 1.98 7.64 -0.42
CA LEU A 76 1.49 6.34 0.03
C LEU A 76 -0.02 6.27 -0.13
N THR A 77 -0.54 5.15 -0.63
CA THR A 77 -1.97 4.96 -0.89
C THR A 77 -2.38 3.50 -0.71
N ASN A 78 -3.68 3.26 -0.61
CA ASN A 78 -4.29 1.94 -0.80
C ASN A 78 -4.93 1.78 -2.19
N ASP A 79 -4.91 2.81 -3.05
CA ASP A 79 -5.49 2.80 -4.39
C ASP A 79 -4.51 2.29 -5.47
N GLY A 80 -4.75 1.06 -5.95
CA GLY A 80 -3.80 0.33 -6.80
C GLY A 80 -3.80 0.87 -8.22
N ASP A 81 -4.99 1.28 -8.67
CA ASP A 81 -5.18 1.86 -9.99
C ASP A 81 -4.43 3.19 -10.09
N PHE A 82 -4.57 4.04 -9.07
CA PHE A 82 -3.84 5.31 -8.98
C PHE A 82 -2.31 5.08 -8.93
N ALA A 83 -1.86 4.15 -8.10
CA ALA A 83 -0.43 3.85 -7.99
C ALA A 83 0.16 3.38 -9.33
N ASN A 84 -0.58 2.56 -10.08
CA ASN A 84 -0.17 2.10 -11.40
C ASN A 84 -0.16 3.21 -12.45
N GLN A 85 -1.09 4.17 -12.38
CA GLN A 85 -1.12 5.32 -13.30
C GLN A 85 0.01 6.34 -13.06
N MET A 86 0.56 6.38 -11.84
CA MET A 86 1.64 7.29 -11.46
C MET A 86 3.05 6.73 -11.69
N MET A 87 3.16 5.44 -12.02
CA MET A 87 4.41 4.79 -12.40
C MET A 87 4.69 4.96 -13.89
#